data_AF-A0A2S2P8S5-F1
#
_entry.id   AF-A0A2S2P8S5-F1
#
_cell.length_a   1.000
_cell.length_b   1.000
_cell.length_c   1.000
_cell.angle_alpha   90.00
_cell.angle_beta   90.00
_cell.angle_gamma   90.00
#
_symmetry.space_group_name_H-M   'P 1'
#
loop_
_entity.id
_entity.type
_entity.pdbx_description
1 polymer ?
#
loop_
_entity_poly.entity_id
_entity_poly.type
_entity_poly.pdbx_seq_one_letter_code
_entity_poly.pdbx_strand_id
1 'polypeptide(L)'
;MEGKKPYFKPNIFSDSSSDSIDAFLKNYQRAASINGWSEQEKLQFIPAFLEGPALTFYENIENQNFNKWADLEKQLRNEFEHIAHKDMLRLLLEKRKQLDDELPMAFINEIESLCRRIDSEMAQQEITRHIMNGLKPNITRYIGILDNSTLKLLKDNIRKYEMVEFMVTGEINQSPSEIK
;
A
#
# COMPACT_ATOMS: atom_id res chain seq x y z
N MET A 1 -1.74 -26.76 -27.78
CA MET A 1 -0.65 -26.53 -26.81
C MET A 1 -1.13 -25.41 -25.89
N GLU A 2 -1.59 -25.73 -24.68
CA GLU A 2 -1.89 -24.69 -23.69
C GLU A 2 -0.57 -24.00 -23.33
N GLY A 3 -0.48 -22.69 -23.56
CA GLY A 3 0.70 -21.92 -23.21
C GLY A 3 0.93 -22.00 -21.70
N LYS A 4 2.15 -22.35 -21.27
CA LYS A 4 2.54 -22.30 -19.85
C LYS A 4 2.20 -20.91 -19.31
N LYS A 5 1.30 -20.86 -18.32
CA LYS A 5 1.02 -19.61 -17.60
C LYS A 5 2.32 -19.12 -16.95
N PRO A 6 2.61 -17.81 -17.02
CA PRO A 6 3.79 -17.25 -16.35
C PRO A 6 3.66 -17.48 -14.84
N TYR A 7 4.74 -17.94 -14.21
CA TYR A 7 4.83 -18.10 -12.77
C TYR A 7 5.15 -16.76 -12.11
N PHE A 8 4.28 -16.30 -11.22
CA PHE A 8 4.50 -15.09 -10.45
C PHE A 8 5.11 -15.45 -9.09
N LYS A 9 6.39 -15.13 -8.90
CA LYS A 9 7.12 -15.43 -7.66
C LYS A 9 6.76 -14.40 -6.57
N PRO A 10 6.32 -14.82 -5.37
CA PRO A 10 6.22 -13.94 -4.21
C PRO A 10 7.57 -13.33 -3.80
N ASN A 11 7.51 -12.18 -3.13
CA ASN A 11 8.66 -11.59 -2.45
C ASN A 11 9.05 -12.41 -1.22
N ILE A 12 10.29 -12.24 -0.75
CA ILE A 12 10.78 -12.86 0.49
C ILE A 12 10.50 -11.92 1.66
N PHE A 13 10.18 -12.47 2.83
CA PHE A 13 10.00 -11.73 4.08
C PHE A 13 10.94 -12.24 5.16
N SER A 14 11.60 -11.31 5.86
CA SER A 14 12.61 -11.64 6.88
C SER A 14 12.46 -10.90 8.20
N ASP A 15 11.39 -10.12 8.37
CA ASP A 15 11.19 -9.19 9.49
C ASP A 15 12.32 -8.15 9.65
N SER A 16 12.85 -7.66 8.52
CA SER A 16 13.79 -6.53 8.55
C SER A 16 13.08 -5.20 8.85
N SER A 17 13.83 -4.16 9.23
CA SER A 17 13.26 -2.85 9.57
C SER A 17 12.50 -2.15 8.42
N SER A 18 12.72 -2.58 7.18
CA SER A 18 11.98 -2.13 6.00
C SER A 18 10.82 -3.03 5.61
N ASP A 19 10.72 -4.22 6.20
CA ASP A 19 9.70 -5.19 5.86
C ASP A 19 8.35 -4.82 6.50
N SER A 20 7.29 -5.12 5.78
CA SER A 20 5.93 -4.99 6.29
C SER A 20 5.22 -6.31 6.03
N ILE A 21 4.84 -7.00 7.13
CA ILE A 21 4.12 -8.26 7.03
C ILE A 21 2.85 -8.13 6.18
N ASP A 22 2.15 -7.01 6.27
CA ASP A 22 1.02 -6.66 5.39
C ASP A 22 1.36 -6.65 3.91
N ALA A 23 2.48 -6.01 3.54
CA ALA A 23 2.89 -5.89 2.15
C ALA A 23 3.29 -7.26 1.59
N PHE A 24 4.00 -8.06 2.39
CA PHE A 24 4.36 -9.43 2.05
C PHE A 24 3.11 -10.30 1.85
N LEU A 25 2.19 -10.36 2.82
CA LEU A 25 0.98 -11.18 2.72
C LEU A 25 0.10 -10.78 1.52
N LYS A 26 -0.02 -9.48 1.22
CA LYS A 26 -0.73 -9.01 0.01
C LYS A 26 -0.04 -9.46 -1.29
N ASN A 27 1.29 -9.40 -1.34
CA ASN A 27 2.06 -9.87 -2.49
C ASN A 27 1.93 -11.39 -2.66
N TYR A 28 2.01 -12.15 -1.57
CA TYR A 28 1.85 -13.60 -1.54
C TYR A 28 0.45 -14.02 -2.00
N GLN A 29 -0.61 -13.38 -1.50
CA GLN A 29 -1.99 -13.66 -1.92
C GLN A 29 -2.21 -13.39 -3.41
N ARG A 30 -1.57 -12.33 -3.95
CA ARG A 30 -1.61 -12.00 -5.38
C ARG A 30 -0.91 -13.08 -6.21
N ALA A 31 0.27 -13.52 -5.78
CA ALA A 31 1.00 -14.61 -6.41
C ALA A 31 0.18 -15.91 -6.42
N ALA A 32 -0.42 -16.26 -5.29
CA ALA A 32 -1.31 -17.42 -5.15
C ALA A 32 -2.48 -17.35 -6.13
N SER A 33 -3.12 -16.19 -6.25
CA SER A 33 -4.24 -15.99 -7.18
C SER A 33 -3.82 -16.11 -8.64
N ILE A 34 -2.64 -15.59 -9.02
CA ILE A 34 -2.14 -15.66 -10.41
C ILE A 34 -1.72 -17.08 -10.77
N ASN A 35 -1.02 -17.75 -9.84
CA ASN A 35 -0.52 -19.10 -10.03
C ASN A 35 -1.61 -20.17 -9.88
N GLY A 36 -2.78 -19.81 -9.34
CA GLY A 36 -3.90 -20.73 -9.13
C GLY A 36 -3.72 -21.66 -7.93
N TRP A 37 -3.01 -21.21 -6.89
CA TRP A 37 -2.79 -22.01 -5.68
C TRP A 37 -4.08 -22.16 -4.87
N SER A 38 -4.35 -23.40 -4.48
CA SER A 38 -5.32 -23.79 -3.45
C SER A 38 -4.90 -23.28 -2.07
N GLU A 39 -5.83 -23.32 -1.11
CA GLU A 39 -5.56 -22.98 0.29
C GLU A 39 -4.46 -23.87 0.90
N GLN A 40 -4.45 -25.16 0.56
CA GLN A 40 -3.41 -26.10 1.01
C GLN A 40 -2.05 -25.77 0.40
N GLU A 41 -2.00 -25.43 -0.88
CA GLU A 41 -0.75 -24.99 -1.54
C GLU A 41 -0.22 -23.70 -0.92
N LYS A 42 -1.08 -22.74 -0.57
CA LYS A 42 -0.65 -21.52 0.13
C LYS A 42 0.02 -21.84 1.47
N LEU A 43 -0.55 -22.76 2.24
CA LEU A 43 0.03 -23.20 3.52
C LEU A 43 1.37 -23.91 3.30
N GLN A 44 1.45 -24.78 2.30
CA GLN A 44 2.67 -25.53 1.99
C GLN A 44 3.81 -24.64 1.48
N PHE A 45 3.50 -23.63 0.67
CA PHE A 45 4.53 -22.86 -0.03
C PHE A 45 5.06 -21.67 0.76
N ILE A 46 4.34 -21.18 1.77
CA ILE A 46 4.74 -19.97 2.50
C ILE A 46 6.15 -20.06 3.13
N PRO A 47 6.61 -21.16 3.75
CA PRO A 47 7.97 -21.22 4.30
C PRO A 47 9.06 -20.99 3.25
N ALA A 48 8.81 -21.29 1.98
CA ALA A 48 9.78 -21.05 0.90
C ALA A 48 10.01 -19.55 0.59
N PHE A 49 9.22 -18.66 1.19
CA PHE A 49 9.32 -17.21 1.04
C PHE A 49 9.55 -16.49 2.37
N LEU A 50 9.90 -17.23 3.42
CA LEU A 50 10.33 -16.69 4.70
C LEU A 50 11.83 -16.90 4.85
N GLU A 51 12.52 -15.94 5.45
CA GLU A 51 13.94 -16.02 5.78
C GLU A 51 14.18 -15.48 7.20
N GLY A 52 15.35 -15.79 7.78
CA GLY A 52 15.77 -15.25 9.06
C GLY A 52 14.74 -15.46 10.20
N PRO A 53 14.48 -14.44 11.03
CA PRO A 53 13.51 -14.52 12.14
C PRO A 53 12.13 -15.01 11.73
N ALA A 54 11.67 -14.63 10.53
CA ALA A 54 10.35 -15.02 10.04
C ALA A 54 10.25 -16.53 9.78
N LEU A 55 11.30 -17.12 9.19
CA LEU A 55 11.35 -18.57 8.99
C LEU A 55 11.47 -19.32 10.32
N THR A 56 12.32 -18.83 11.24
CA THR A 56 12.47 -19.42 12.58
C THR A 56 11.13 -19.43 13.35
N PHE A 57 10.35 -18.35 13.28
CA PHE A 57 9.01 -18.33 13.86
C PHE A 57 8.10 -19.39 13.24
N TYR A 58 8.07 -19.50 11.91
CA TYR A 58 7.24 -20.49 11.23
C TYR A 58 7.60 -21.92 11.65
N GLU A 59 8.89 -22.26 11.67
CA GLU A 59 9.39 -23.58 12.12
C GLU A 59 8.94 -23.92 13.55
N ASN A 60 8.88 -22.92 14.45
CA ASN A 60 8.40 -23.11 15.82
C ASN A 60 6.89 -23.45 15.91
N ILE A 61 6.08 -22.95 14.96
CA ILE A 61 4.62 -23.15 14.96
C ILE A 61 4.15 -24.23 13.96
N GLU A 62 5.03 -24.75 13.11
CA GLU A 62 4.68 -25.67 12.02
C GLU A 62 3.95 -26.94 12.51
N ASN A 63 4.32 -27.44 13.69
CA ASN A 63 3.68 -28.62 14.31
C ASN A 63 2.21 -28.42 14.71
N GLN A 64 1.69 -27.19 14.66
CA GLN A 64 0.28 -26.89 14.98
C GLN A 64 -0.70 -27.36 13.87
N ASN A 65 -0.20 -27.79 12.71
CA ASN A 65 -0.99 -28.33 11.59
C ASN A 65 -2.17 -27.42 11.19
N PHE A 66 -1.84 -26.26 10.62
CA PHE A 66 -2.82 -25.32 10.08
C PHE A 66 -3.64 -25.96 8.97
N ASN A 67 -4.98 -25.90 9.09
CA ASN A 67 -5.90 -26.41 8.07
C ASN A 67 -6.52 -25.28 7.22
N LYS A 68 -6.32 -24.02 7.62
CA LYS A 68 -6.86 -22.84 6.94
C LYS A 68 -5.79 -21.77 6.88
N TRP A 69 -5.64 -21.14 5.71
CA TRP A 69 -4.73 -20.02 5.52
C TRP A 69 -4.97 -18.89 6.53
N ALA A 70 -6.24 -18.57 6.79
CA ALA A 70 -6.63 -17.49 7.69
C ALA A 70 -6.06 -17.63 9.12
N ASP A 71 -5.91 -18.86 9.60
CA ASP A 71 -5.37 -19.12 10.94
C ASP A 71 -3.86 -18.84 11.00
N LEU A 72 -3.11 -19.26 9.97
CA LEU A 72 -1.67 -18.97 9.85
C LEU A 72 -1.41 -17.48 9.58
N GLU A 73 -2.22 -16.86 8.71
CA GLU A 73 -2.13 -15.43 8.42
C GLU A 73 -2.27 -14.61 9.70
N LYS A 74 -3.22 -14.98 10.57
CA LYS A 74 -3.42 -14.32 11.86
C LYS A 74 -2.20 -14.46 12.78
N GLN A 75 -1.57 -15.64 12.85
CA GLN A 75 -0.38 -15.83 13.69
C GLN A 75 0.81 -15.00 13.19
N LEU A 76 1.06 -14.99 11.87
CA LEU A 76 2.13 -14.18 11.27
C LEU A 76 1.93 -12.69 11.55
N ARG A 77 0.69 -12.20 11.44
CA ARG A 77 0.35 -10.82 11.80
C ARG A 77 0.61 -10.56 13.27
N ASN A 78 0.12 -11.41 14.17
CA ASN A 78 0.31 -11.21 15.60
C ASN A 78 1.79 -11.14 16.01
N GLU A 79 2.66 -11.91 15.36
CA GLU A 79 4.10 -11.91 15.65
C GLU A 79 4.82 -10.70 15.06
N PHE A 80 4.57 -10.39 13.78
CA PHE A 80 5.37 -9.44 13.00
C PHE A 80 4.71 -8.08 12.78
N GLU A 81 3.49 -7.89 13.28
CA GLU A 81 2.83 -6.59 13.28
C GLU A 81 3.35 -5.76 14.47
N HIS A 82 4.51 -5.12 14.27
CA HIS A 82 5.12 -4.28 15.28
C HIS A 82 4.23 -3.05 15.59
N ILE A 83 3.79 -2.88 16.85
CA ILE A 83 3.04 -1.69 17.30
C ILE A 83 3.84 -0.41 16.98
N ALA A 84 5.16 -0.45 17.18
CA ALA A 84 6.07 0.65 16.85
C ALA A 84 6.04 1.02 15.36
N HIS A 85 5.78 0.06 14.46
CA HIS A 85 5.65 0.33 13.03
C HIS A 85 4.37 1.11 12.72
N LYS A 86 3.24 0.83 13.40
CA LYS A 86 2.02 1.66 13.25
C LYS A 86 2.23 3.09 13.71
N ASP A 87 2.91 3.30 14.84
CA ASP A 87 3.20 4.64 15.33
C ASP A 87 4.21 5.38 14.43
N MET A 88 5.19 4.66 13.88
CA MET A 88 6.09 5.21 12.86
C MET A 88 5.34 5.59 11.58
N LEU A 89 4.39 4.76 11.12
CA LEU A 89 3.55 5.08 9.96
C LEU A 89 2.67 6.30 10.22
N ARG A 90 2.11 6.44 11.42
CA ARG A 90 1.36 7.64 11.83
C ARG A 90 2.25 8.88 11.77
N LEU A 91 3.46 8.80 12.32
CA LEU A 91 4.43 9.90 12.27
C LEU A 91 4.82 10.27 10.83
N LEU A 92 5.00 9.27 9.96
CA LEU A 92 5.27 9.49 8.53
C LEU A 92 4.08 10.18 7.86
N LEU A 93 2.86 9.69 8.10
CA LEU A 93 1.62 10.27 7.56
C LEU A 93 1.44 11.73 7.99
N GLU A 94 1.72 12.06 9.25
CA GLU A 94 1.64 13.45 9.76
C GLU A 94 2.64 14.39 9.08
N LYS A 95 3.85 13.90 8.80
CA LYS A 95 4.94 14.67 8.21
C LYS A 95 4.88 14.73 6.68
N ARG A 96 4.13 13.83 6.03
CA ARG A 96 4.10 13.71 4.57
C ARG A 96 3.43 14.93 3.93
N LYS A 97 4.21 15.65 3.11
CA LYS A 97 3.77 16.76 2.25
C LYS A 97 4.08 16.43 0.80
N GLN A 98 3.27 16.91 -0.13
CA GLN A 98 3.51 16.79 -1.57
C GLN A 98 4.84 17.47 -1.91
N LEU A 99 5.73 16.75 -2.59
CA LEU A 99 7.03 17.28 -3.01
C LEU A 99 6.90 18.26 -4.20
N ASP A 100 7.91 19.10 -4.40
CA ASP A 100 7.91 20.11 -5.46
C ASP A 100 7.78 19.52 -6.88
N ASP A 101 8.36 18.36 -7.14
CA ASP A 101 8.27 17.68 -8.44
C ASP A 101 7.29 16.49 -8.44
N GLU A 102 6.49 16.35 -7.38
CA GLU A 102 5.55 15.24 -7.23
C GLU A 102 4.17 15.55 -7.82
N LEU A 103 3.69 14.62 -8.65
CA LEU A 103 2.34 14.67 -9.20
C LEU A 103 1.29 14.57 -8.08
N PRO A 104 0.25 15.41 -8.09
CA PRO A 104 -0.83 15.36 -7.10
C PRO A 104 -1.44 13.96 -6.95
N MET A 105 -1.68 13.27 -8.07
CA MET A 105 -2.25 11.92 -8.04
C MET A 105 -1.31 10.87 -7.44
N ALA A 106 0.02 11.00 -7.61
CA ALA A 106 0.99 10.12 -6.99
C ALA A 106 0.99 10.30 -5.46
N PHE A 107 1.05 11.56 -5.01
CA PHE A 107 0.94 11.94 -3.61
C PHE A 107 -0.32 11.37 -2.94
N ILE A 108 -1.48 11.55 -3.58
CA ILE A 108 -2.78 11.05 -3.07
C ILE A 108 -2.74 9.53 -2.88
N ASN A 109 -2.25 8.79 -3.88
CA ASN A 109 -2.20 7.34 -3.82
C ASN A 109 -1.27 6.86 -2.69
N GLU A 110 -0.18 7.58 -2.44
CA GLU A 110 0.73 7.26 -1.34
C GLU A 110 0.11 7.53 0.03
N ILE A 111 -0.55 8.68 0.22
CA ILE A 111 -1.29 8.99 1.46
C ILE A 111 -2.40 7.95 1.69
N GLU A 112 -3.20 7.63 0.67
CA GLU A 112 -4.25 6.62 0.77
C GLU A 112 -3.67 5.26 1.17
N SER A 113 -2.53 4.86 0.58
CA SER A 113 -1.80 3.65 0.95
C SER A 113 -1.33 3.67 2.41
N LEU A 114 -0.73 4.78 2.87
CA LEU A 114 -0.29 4.95 4.27
C LEU A 114 -1.46 4.85 5.25
N CYS A 115 -2.56 5.55 4.98
CA CYS A 115 -3.78 5.48 5.77
C CYS A 115 -4.28 4.03 5.90
N ARG A 116 -4.39 3.31 4.78
CA ARG A 116 -4.86 1.91 4.75
C ARG A 116 -3.91 0.91 5.41
N ARG A 117 -2.62 1.24 5.55
CA ARG A 117 -1.65 0.45 6.31
C ARG A 117 -1.73 0.69 7.81
N ILE A 118 -2.13 1.90 8.23
CA ILE A 118 -2.35 2.23 9.64
C ILE A 118 -3.68 1.64 10.13
N ASP A 119 -4.72 1.83 9.33
CA ASP A 119 -6.07 1.31 9.57
C ASP A 119 -6.75 1.03 8.24
N SER A 120 -7.04 -0.25 7.97
CA SER A 120 -7.69 -0.69 6.73
C SER A 120 -9.09 -0.09 6.57
N GLU A 121 -9.77 0.17 7.69
CA GLU A 121 -11.14 0.70 7.74
C GLU A 121 -11.18 2.21 8.00
N MET A 122 -10.03 2.91 7.91
CA MET A 122 -9.96 4.36 8.10
C MET A 122 -11.04 5.08 7.26
N ALA A 123 -11.78 5.96 7.92
CA ALA A 123 -12.90 6.67 7.32
C ALA A 123 -12.42 7.56 6.16
N GLN A 124 -13.18 7.59 5.05
CA GLN A 124 -12.77 8.37 3.88
C GLN A 124 -12.54 9.85 4.19
N GLN A 125 -13.31 10.43 5.11
CA GLN A 125 -13.16 11.82 5.54
C GLN A 125 -11.83 12.09 6.26
N GLU A 126 -11.30 11.10 6.97
CA GLU A 126 -10.00 11.20 7.63
C GLU A 126 -8.88 11.15 6.59
N ILE A 127 -8.98 10.23 5.62
CA ILE A 127 -8.03 10.13 4.51
C ILE A 127 -8.01 11.44 3.69
N THR A 128 -9.18 11.99 3.34
CA THR A 128 -9.25 13.26 2.60
C THR A 128 -8.62 14.41 3.39
N ARG A 129 -8.80 14.45 4.71
CA ARG A 129 -8.15 15.44 5.58
C ARG A 129 -6.62 15.33 5.55
N HIS A 130 -6.06 14.11 5.62
CA HIS A 130 -4.61 13.91 5.50
C HIS A 130 -4.08 14.38 4.14
N ILE A 131 -4.78 14.06 3.05
CA ILE A 131 -4.43 14.53 1.71
C ILE A 131 -4.44 16.07 1.66
N MET A 132 -5.54 16.71 2.07
CA MET A 132 -5.70 18.17 2.04
C MET A 132 -4.62 18.90 2.87
N ASN A 133 -4.22 18.33 4.00
CA ASN A 133 -3.17 18.88 4.85
C ASN A 133 -1.77 18.77 4.24
N GLY A 134 -1.55 17.81 3.34
CA GLY A 134 -0.24 17.57 2.73
C GLY A 134 -0.09 18.08 1.31
N LEU A 135 -1.18 18.40 0.61
CA LEU A 135 -1.14 19.01 -0.72
C LEU A 135 -0.45 20.38 -0.69
N LYS A 136 0.14 20.77 -1.84
CA LYS A 136 0.74 22.09 -1.98
C LYS A 136 -0.29 23.21 -1.79
N PRO A 137 0.10 24.35 -1.16
CA PRO A 137 -0.82 25.44 -0.85
C PRO A 137 -1.59 26.01 -2.04
N ASN A 138 -1.00 26.06 -3.24
CA ASN A 138 -1.68 26.51 -4.46
C ASN A 138 -2.86 25.60 -4.84
N ILE A 139 -2.66 24.28 -4.77
CA ILE A 139 -3.72 23.29 -5.02
C ILE A 139 -4.80 23.41 -3.95
N THR A 140 -4.41 23.40 -2.67
CA THR A 140 -5.33 23.46 -1.53
C THR A 140 -6.18 24.74 -1.55
N ARG A 141 -5.63 25.88 -1.97
CA ARG A 141 -6.40 27.13 -2.14
C ARG A 141 -7.44 27.04 -3.24
N TYR A 142 -7.15 26.33 -4.33
CA TYR A 142 -8.07 26.18 -5.45
C TYR A 142 -9.23 25.24 -5.11
N ILE A 143 -8.92 24.05 -4.56
CA ILE A 143 -9.93 23.01 -4.30
C ILE A 143 -10.56 23.09 -2.91
N GLY A 144 -9.98 23.84 -1.97
CA GLY A 144 -10.38 23.82 -0.56
C GLY A 144 -11.78 24.36 -0.26
N ILE A 145 -12.33 25.17 -1.17
CA ILE A 145 -13.72 25.66 -1.08
C ILE A 145 -14.74 24.71 -1.72
N LEU A 146 -14.27 23.69 -2.45
CA LEU A 146 -15.11 22.71 -3.12
C LEU A 146 -15.49 21.57 -2.17
N ASP A 147 -16.51 20.80 -2.54
CA ASP A 147 -16.85 19.57 -1.82
C ASP A 147 -15.77 18.50 -2.05
N ASN A 148 -15.09 18.13 -0.96
CA ASN A 148 -14.06 17.09 -0.90
C ASN A 148 -14.42 16.01 0.14
N SER A 149 -15.73 15.81 0.39
CA SER A 149 -16.25 14.86 1.40
C SER A 149 -15.92 13.40 1.11
N THR A 150 -15.57 13.07 -0.14
CA THR A 150 -15.16 11.72 -0.56
C THR A 150 -13.86 11.77 -1.36
N LEU A 151 -13.13 10.64 -1.36
CA LEU A 151 -11.91 10.52 -2.17
C LEU A 151 -12.18 10.70 -3.67
N LYS A 152 -13.36 10.31 -4.13
CA LYS A 152 -13.78 10.49 -5.53
C LYS A 152 -13.88 11.98 -5.87
N LEU A 153 -14.63 12.75 -5.08
CA LEU A 153 -14.81 14.18 -5.31
C LEU A 153 -13.49 14.93 -5.22
N LEU A 154 -12.65 14.59 -4.23
CA LEU A 154 -11.32 15.19 -4.08
C LEU A 154 -10.43 14.93 -5.32
N LYS A 155 -10.35 13.67 -5.78
CA LYS A 155 -9.59 13.30 -6.99
C LYS A 155 -10.15 14.01 -8.24
N ASP A 156 -11.47 14.13 -8.37
CA ASP A 156 -12.09 14.83 -9.50
C ASP A 156 -11.80 16.35 -9.48
N ASN A 157 -11.79 16.98 -8.32
CA ASN A 157 -11.43 18.40 -8.17
C ASN A 157 -9.95 18.65 -8.50
N ILE A 158 -9.06 17.73 -8.11
CA ILE A 158 -7.64 17.82 -8.42
C ILE A 158 -7.38 17.66 -9.92
N ARG A 159 -8.06 16.73 -10.60
CA ARG A 159 -7.96 16.61 -12.07
C ARG A 159 -8.43 17.88 -12.79
N LYS A 160 -9.49 18.53 -12.29
CA LYS A 160 -9.93 19.83 -12.85
C LYS A 160 -8.87 20.91 -12.64
N TYR A 161 -8.25 20.95 -11.47
CA TYR A 161 -7.12 21.85 -11.20
C TYR A 161 -5.96 21.59 -12.18
N GLU A 162 -5.53 20.34 -12.33
CA GLU A 162 -4.44 19.96 -13.27
C GLU A 162 -4.77 20.37 -14.72
N MET A 163 -6.02 20.19 -15.14
CA MET A 163 -6.49 20.64 -16.46
C MET A 163 -6.42 22.16 -16.63
N VAL A 164 -6.82 22.92 -15.60
CA VAL A 164 -6.76 24.39 -15.64
C VAL A 164 -5.32 24.88 -15.66
N GLU A 165 -4.43 24.30 -14.85
CA GLU A 165 -3.01 24.66 -14.87
C GLU A 165 -2.40 24.40 -16.25
N PHE A 166 -2.67 23.24 -16.85
CA PHE A 166 -2.22 22.94 -18.21
C PHE A 166 -2.72 23.95 -19.25
N MET A 167 -3.98 24.38 -19.17
CA MET A 167 -4.53 25.40 -20.07
C MET A 167 -3.86 26.78 -19.89
N VAL A 168 -3.38 27.09 -18.68
CA VAL A 168 -2.76 28.38 -18.34
C VAL A 168 -1.27 28.40 -18.68
N THR A 169 -0.55 27.34 -18.35
CA THR A 169 0.93 27.29 -18.47
C THR A 169 1.40 26.59 -19.75
N GLY A 170 0.57 25.73 -20.35
CA GLY A 170 0.98 24.85 -21.45
C GLY A 170 1.88 23.69 -21.03
N GLU A 171 2.18 23.55 -19.73
CA GLU A 171 3.06 22.53 -19.18
C GLU A 171 2.24 21.39 -18.55
N ILE A 172 2.59 20.15 -18.88
CA ILE A 172 2.12 18.99 -18.13
C ILE A 172 3.03 18.87 -16.92
N ASN A 173 2.48 18.87 -15.70
CA ASN A 173 3.23 18.37 -14.54
C ASN A 173 3.59 16.92 -14.87
N GLN A 174 4.81 16.66 -15.34
CA GLN A 174 5.31 15.32 -15.64
C GLN A 174 6.15 14.84 -14.48
N SER A 175 5.92 13.61 -14.05
CA SER A 175 6.90 12.93 -13.19
C SER A 175 8.15 12.65 -14.04
N PRO A 176 9.38 12.86 -13.54
CA PRO A 176 10.61 12.51 -14.24
C PRO A 176 10.71 11.03 -14.68
N SER A 177 9.79 10.18 -14.21
CA SER A 177 9.76 8.75 -14.51
C SER A 177 9.12 8.38 -15.86
N GLU A 178 8.55 9.34 -16.59
CA GLU A 178 7.94 9.11 -17.92
C GLU A 178 8.85 9.47 -19.12
N ILE A 179 10.08 9.92 -18.87
CA ILE A 179 11.09 10.09 -19.93
C ILE A 179 12.00 8.86 -19.94
N LYS A 180 11.61 7.85 -20.72
CA LYS A 180 12.49 6.77 -21.18
C LYS A 180 12.43 6.64 -22.68
#